data_AF-A0A1G8T4Z9-F1
#
_entry.id   AF-A0A1G8T4Z9-F1
#
_cell.length_a   1.000
_cell.length_b   1.000
_cell.length_c   1.000
_cell.angle_alpha   90.00
_cell.angle_beta   90.00
_cell.angle_gamma   90.00
#
_symmetry.space_group_name_H-M   'P 1'
#
loop_
_entity.id
_entity.type
_entity.pdbx_description
1 polymer ?
#
loop_
_entity_poly.entity_id
_entity_poly.type
_entity_poly.pdbx_seq_one_letter_code
_entity_poly.pdbx_strand_id
1 'polypeptide(L)' 'MTRKKYSLNFKKQVIKEVQKTGSITAVARRYELSANMVGRWKKEREAW' A
#
# COMPACT_ATOMS: atom_id res chain seq x y z
N MET A 1 -11.19 -16.59 -5.95
CA MET A 1 -10.27 -15.44 -5.85
C MET A 1 -9.64 -15.44 -4.46
N THR A 2 -8.41 -15.91 -4.33
CA THR A 2 -7.71 -16.01 -3.04
C THR A 2 -7.29 -14.61 -2.58
N ARG A 3 -7.85 -14.13 -1.45
CA ARG A 3 -7.42 -12.87 -0.84
C ARG A 3 -6.00 -13.02 -0.33
N LYS A 4 -5.01 -12.45 -1.03
CA LYS A 4 -3.66 -12.29 -0.49
C LYS A 4 -3.74 -11.45 0.79
N LYS A 5 -3.49 -12.07 1.94
CA LYS A 5 -3.34 -11.38 3.22
C LYS A 5 -1.93 -10.79 3.28
N TYR A 6 -1.84 -9.47 3.23
CA TYR A 6 -0.59 -8.75 3.49
C TYR A 6 -0.49 -8.42 4.98
N SER A 7 0.69 -8.62 5.55
CA SER A 7 0.96 -8.27 6.94
C SER A 7 0.86 -6.76 7.16
N LEU A 8 0.48 -6.34 8.37
CA LEU A 8 0.42 -4.93 8.76
C LEU A 8 1.77 -4.23 8.53
N ASN A 9 2.88 -4.92 8.80
CA ASN A 9 4.22 -4.35 8.60
C ASN A 9 4.51 -4.05 7.13
N PHE A 10 4.13 -4.96 6.22
CA PHE A 10 4.26 -4.74 4.78
C PHE A 10 3.42 -3.55 4.31
N LYS A 11 2.16 -3.48 4.75
CA LYS A 11 1.29 -2.34 4.43
C LYS A 11 1.88 -1.00 4.92
N LYS A 12 2.44 -0.97 6.14
CA LYS A 12 3.12 0.22 6.70
C LYS A 12 4.34 0.63 5.86
N GLN A 13 5.16 -0.33 5.43
CA GLN A 13 6.32 -0.06 4.57
C GLN A 13 5.90 0.56 3.23
N VAL A 14 4.89 -0.02 2.58
CA VAL A 14 4.35 0.48 1.30
C VAL A 14 3.84 1.91 1.45
N ILE A 15 3.07 2.21 2.50
CA ILE A 15 2.56 3.58 2.72
C ILE A 15 3.70 4.56 3.02
N LYS A 16 4.73 4.16 3.77
CA LYS A 16 5.89 5.01 4.07
C LYS A 16 6.65 5.38 2.78
N GLU A 17 6.83 4.42 1.89
CA GLU A 17 7.44 4.65 0.58
C GLU A 17 6.58 5.57 -0.31
N VAL A 18 5.26 5.42 -0.26
CA VAL A 18 4.32 6.33 -0.95
C VAL A 18 4.45 7.76 -0.42
N GLN A 19 4.58 7.95 0.90
CA GLN A 19 4.78 9.27 1.49
C GLN A 19 6.12 9.89 1.08
N LYS A 20 7.17 9.07 1.00
CA LYS A 20 8.52 9.52 0.60
C LYS A 20 8.61 9.86 -0.89
N THR A 21 7.98 9.05 -1.74
CA THR A 21 8.04 9.20 -3.21
C THR A 21 6.96 10.16 -3.73
N GLY A 22 5.87 10.37 -2.99
CA GLY A 22 4.71 11.15 -3.43
C GLY A 22 3.84 10.46 -4.49
N SER A 23 4.23 9.28 -4.99
CA SER A 23 3.54 8.59 -6.08
C SER A 23 3.05 7.20 -5.66
N ILE A 24 1.73 7.05 -5.55
CA ILE A 24 1.06 5.76 -5.25
C ILE A 24 1.33 4.76 -6.38
N THR A 25 1.18 5.19 -7.63
CA THR A 25 1.31 4.31 -8.81
C THR A 25 2.71 3.76 -8.97
N ALA A 26 3.75 4.58 -8.73
CA ALA A 26 5.14 4.14 -8.83
C ALA A 26 5.45 3.05 -7.78
N VAL A 27 5.03 3.27 -6.53
CA VAL A 27 5.24 2.31 -5.45
C VAL A 27 4.41 1.05 -5.66
N ALA A 28 3.16 1.18 -6.10
CA ALA A 28 2.31 0.04 -6.41
C ALA A 28 2.93 -0.85 -7.49
N ARG A 29 3.49 -0.26 -8.56
CA ARG A 29 4.21 -1.01 -9.61
C ARG A 29 5.45 -1.74 -9.08
N ARG A 30 6.23 -1.11 -8.19
CA ARG A 30 7.43 -1.73 -7.59
C ARG A 30 7.11 -2.98 -6.77
N TYR A 31 5.96 -3.00 -6.12
CA TYR A 31 5.53 -4.13 -5.28
C TYR A 31 4.49 -5.03 -5.96
N GLU A 32 4.25 -4.84 -7.28
CA GLU A 32 3.21 -5.54 -8.05
C GLU A 32 1.82 -5.49 -7.39
N LEU A 33 1.51 -4.34 -6.78
CA LEU A 33 0.25 -4.06 -6.12
C LEU A 33 -0.67 -3.24 -7.03
N SER A 34 -1.97 -3.33 -6.76
CA SER A 34 -2.93 -2.39 -7.32
C SER A 34 -2.81 -1.03 -6.63
N ALA A 35 -2.72 0.05 -7.41
CA ALA A 35 -2.74 1.42 -6.88
C ALA A 35 -3.99 1.69 -6.04
N ASN A 36 -5.13 1.09 -6.41
CA ASN A 36 -6.38 1.21 -5.66
C ASN A 36 -6.28 0.54 -4.27
N MET A 37 -5.56 -0.59 -4.19
CA MET A 37 -5.31 -1.29 -2.92
C MET A 37 -4.40 -0.45 -2.00
N VAL A 38 -3.35 0.14 -2.56
CA VAL A 38 -2.45 1.04 -1.81
C VAL A 38 -3.18 2.31 -1.35
N GLY A 39 -4.04 2.87 -2.21
CA GLY A 39 -4.91 4.00 -1.85
C GLY A 39 -5.87 3.68 -0.71
N ARG A 40 -6.45 2.46 -0.70
CA ARG A 40 -7.28 1.98 0.41
C ARG A 40 -6.46 1.85 1.70
N TRP A 41 -5.28 1.24 1.65
CA TRP A 41 -4.40 1.13 2.82
C TRP A 41 -3.99 2.49 3.38
N LYS A 42 -3.77 3.49 2.53
CA LYS A 42 -3.48 4.86 2.95
C LYS A 42 -4.63 5.45 3.80
N LYS A 43 -5.89 5.20 3.42
CA LYS A 43 -7.07 5.60 4.20
C LYS A 43 -7.24 4.77 5.48
N GLU A 44 -7.02 3.45 5.37
CA GLU A 44 -7.16 2.51 6.49
C GLU A 44 -6.08 2.71 7.57
N ARG A 45 -4.96 3.40 7.25
CA ARG A 45 -3.91 3.75 8.22
C ARG A 45 -4.43 4.53 9.44
N GLU A 46 -5.49 5.31 9.29
CA GLU A 46 -6.09 6.07 10.39
C GLU A 46 -6.97 5.20 11.31
N ALA A 47 -7.21 3.95 10.92
CA ALA A 47 -8.08 3.00 11.61
C ALA A 47 -7.39 1.68 12.01
N TRP A 48 -6.04 1.61 11.98
CA TRP A 48 -5.24 0.44 12.36
C TRP A 48 -4.42 0.66 13.62
#